data_AF-A0A396JWW1-F1
#
_entry.id   AF-A0A396JWW1-F1
#
_cell.length_a   1.000
_cell.length_b   1.000
_cell.length_c   1.000
_cell.angle_alpha   90.00
_cell.angle_beta   90.00
_cell.angle_gamma   90.00
#
_symmetry.space_group_name_H-M   'P 1'
#
loop_
_entity.id
_entity.type
_entity.pdbx_description
1 polymer ?
#
loop_
_entity_poly.entity_id
_entity_poly.type
_entity_poly.pdbx_seq_one_letter_code
_entity_poly.pdbx_strand_id
1 'polypeptide(L)' 'MNPKISDFGMARMFTQQESTVNTNRIVGTYGYMSPEYAMEGICSTKSDVYSFGALLLEIVCGRKTIASMMLIAH' A
#
# COMPACT_ATOMS: atom_id res chain seq x y z
N MET A 1 11.17 0.25 22.69
CA MET A 1 11.37 0.93 21.38
C MET A 1 10.07 1.65 21.05
N ASN A 2 10.12 2.89 20.57
CA ASN A 2 8.93 3.68 20.20
C ASN A 2 8.94 3.92 18.69
N PRO A 3 8.36 3.02 17.88
CA PRO A 3 8.35 3.17 16.43
C PRO A 3 7.55 4.40 16.01
N LYS A 4 8.02 5.08 14.97
CA LYS A 4 7.36 6.25 14.36
C LYS A 4 7.26 6.03 12.87
N ILE A 5 6.15 6.46 12.28
CA ILE A 5 5.94 6.44 10.82
C ILE A 5 6.56 7.72 10.24
N SER A 6 7.31 7.57 9.16
CA SER A 6 7.94 8.66 8.41
C SER A 6 7.78 8.40 6.91
N ASP A 7 8.26 9.34 6.08
CA ASP A 7 8.15 9.29 4.61
C ASP A 7 6.70 9.39 4.08
N PHE A 8 6.11 10.56 4.29
CA PHE A 8 4.78 10.91 3.77
C PHE A 8 4.82 11.47 2.34
N GLY A 9 5.92 11.28 1.58
CA GLY A 9 6.06 11.83 0.23
C GLY A 9 5.00 11.36 -0.77
N MET A 10 4.30 10.27 -0.43
CA MET A 10 3.21 9.68 -1.22
C MET A 10 1.84 9.79 -0.54
N ALA A 11 1.78 10.39 0.65
CA ALA A 11 0.53 10.53 1.39
C ALA A 11 -0.43 11.47 0.65
N ARG A 12 -1.72 11.13 0.68
CA ARG A 12 -2.78 11.93 0.06
C ARG A 12 -3.73 12.44 1.13
N MET A 13 -4.13 13.70 1.00
CA MET A 13 -5.18 14.28 1.84
C MET A 13 -6.53 13.94 1.22
N PHE A 14 -7.36 13.25 2.00
CA PHE A 14 -8.74 12.98 1.64
C PHE A 14 -9.65 14.03 2.29
N THR A 15 -10.69 14.48 1.57
CA THR A 15 -11.77 15.23 2.20
C THR A 15 -12.65 14.28 3.01
N GLN A 16 -13.37 14.77 4.02
CA GLN A 16 -14.21 13.94 4.90
C GLN A 16 -15.29 13.12 4.16
N GLN A 17 -15.58 13.49 2.91
CA GLN A 17 -16.57 12.85 2.04
C GLN A 17 -15.95 11.83 1.07
N GLU A 18 -14.63 11.83 0.90
CA GLU A 18 -13.92 10.93 -0.01
C GLU A 18 -13.17 9.85 0.77
N SER A 19 -13.69 8.63 0.79
CA SER A 19 -13.00 7.49 1.42
C SER A 19 -12.03 6.78 0.46
N THR A 20 -12.09 7.11 -0.83
CA THR A 20 -11.40 6.41 -1.92
C THR A 20 -11.07 7.40 -3.04
N VAL A 21 -9.87 7.29 -3.60
CA VAL A 21 -9.40 8.09 -4.75
C VAL A 21 -8.83 7.15 -5.81
N ASN A 22 -9.21 7.34 -7.07
CA ASN A 22 -8.57 6.65 -8.19
C ASN A 22 -7.37 7.48 -8.70
N THR A 23 -6.25 6.83 -8.98
CA THR A 23 -5.06 7.47 -9.53
C THR A 23 -4.47 6.70 -10.70
N ASN A 24 -4.20 7.42 -11.80
CA ASN A 24 -3.48 6.87 -12.94
C ASN A 24 -1.98 6.63 -12.66
N ARG A 25 -1.46 7.20 -11.56
CA ARG A 25 -0.08 7.00 -11.13
C ARG A 25 -0.03 5.94 -10.03
N ILE A 26 0.33 4.72 -10.43
CA ILE A 26 0.57 3.59 -9.52
C ILE A 26 2.04 3.58 -9.15
N VAL A 27 2.32 3.78 -7.87
CA VAL A 27 3.66 3.85 -7.29
C VAL A 27 3.62 3.25 -5.89
N GLY A 28 4.61 2.45 -5.53
CA GLY A 28 4.72 1.82 -4.21
C GLY A 28 5.70 0.65 -4.23
N THR A 29 5.97 0.08 -3.05
CA THR A 29 6.81 -1.11 -2.92
C THR A 29 5.99 -2.36 -3.23
N TYR A 30 6.43 -3.16 -4.20
CA TYR A 30 5.78 -4.42 -4.51
C TYR A 30 5.70 -5.35 -3.29
N GLY A 31 4.61 -6.11 -3.20
CA GLY A 31 4.32 -6.99 -2.06
C GLY A 31 3.60 -6.28 -0.92
N TYR A 32 3.66 -4.95 -0.88
CA TYR A 32 2.93 -4.11 0.08
C TYR A 32 1.70 -3.47 -0.53
N MET A 33 1.70 -3.20 -1.84
CA MET A 33 0.54 -2.63 -2.53
C MET A 33 -0.65 -3.59 -2.49
N SER A 34 -1.83 -3.06 -2.15
CA SER A 34 -3.07 -3.82 -2.26
C SER A 34 -3.42 -4.11 -3.73
N PRO A 35 -4.11 -5.22 -4.01
CA PRO A 35 -4.42 -5.61 -5.39
C PRO A 35 -5.26 -4.55 -6.11
N GLU A 36 -6.24 -3.94 -5.45
CA GLU A 36 -7.06 -2.88 -6.03
C GLU A 36 -6.26 -1.60 -6.35
N TYR A 37 -5.22 -1.29 -5.56
CA TYR A 37 -4.32 -0.18 -5.88
C TYR A 37 -3.38 -0.53 -7.04
N ALA A 38 -2.83 -1.75 -7.04
CA ALA A 38 -1.88 -2.21 -8.05
C ALA A 38 -2.53 -2.43 -9.43
N MET A 39 -3.81 -2.81 -9.47
CA MET A 39 -4.53 -3.11 -10.71
C MET A 39 -5.33 -1.92 -11.24
N GLU A 40 -5.99 -1.18 -10.35
CA GLU A 40 -7.00 -0.19 -10.72
C GLU A 40 -6.66 1.23 -10.23
N GLY A 41 -5.52 1.40 -9.55
CA GLY A 41 -5.11 2.68 -8.99
C GLY A 41 -6.00 3.16 -7.84
N ILE A 42 -6.75 2.25 -7.19
CA ILE A 42 -7.69 2.60 -6.11
C ILE A 42 -6.93 2.77 -4.79
N CYS A 43 -6.83 4.00 -4.32
CA CYS A 43 -6.22 4.36 -3.04
C CYS A 43 -7.30 4.68 -2.01
N SER A 44 -7.23 4.06 -0.82
CA SER A 44 -8.17 4.26 0.28
C SER A 44 -7.54 3.88 1.62
N THR A 45 -8.24 4.12 2.72
CA THR A 45 -7.81 3.59 4.03
C THR A 45 -7.68 2.06 4.02
N LYS A 46 -8.43 1.34 3.16
CA LYS A 46 -8.35 -0.13 3.06
C LYS A 46 -7.07 -0.60 2.38
N SER A 47 -6.58 0.13 1.37
CA SER A 47 -5.29 -0.16 0.75
C SER A 47 -4.12 0.07 1.74
N ASP A 48 -4.23 1.06 2.63
CA ASP A 48 -3.26 1.30 3.69
C ASP A 48 -3.27 0.17 4.74
N VAL A 49 -4.46 -0.30 5.14
CA VAL A 49 -4.62 -1.44 6.07
C VAL A 49 -4.01 -2.71 5.50
N TYR A 50 -4.20 -2.98 4.20
CA TYR A 50 -3.54 -4.11 3.53
C TYR A 50 -2.02 -4.00 3.63
N SER A 51 -1.46 -2.84 3.27
CA SER A 51 -0.02 -2.58 3.30
C SER A 51 0.56 -2.75 4.71
N PHE A 52 -0.16 -2.28 5.72
CA PHE A 52 0.19 -2.48 7.13
C PHE A 52 0.16 -3.95 7.54
N GLY A 53 -0.80 -4.74 7.04
CA GLY A 53 -0.85 -6.18 7.26
C GLY A 53 0.38 -6.91 6.70
N ALA A 54 0.81 -6.56 5.48
CA ALA A 54 2.04 -7.09 4.89
C ALA A 54 3.28 -6.74 5.72
N LEU A 55 3.39 -5.49 6.18
CA LEU A 55 4.46 -5.06 7.10
C LEU A 55 4.45 -5.85 8.41
N LEU A 56 3.26 -6.06 9.01
CA LEU A 56 3.14 -6.82 10.24
C LEU A 56 3.59 -8.28 10.04
N LEU A 57 3.24 -8.90 8.91
CA LEU A 57 3.69 -10.25 8.57
C LEU A 57 5.21 -10.30 8.37
N GLU A 58 5.81 -9.31 7.70
CA GLU A 58 7.27 -9.22 7.56
C GLU A 58 7.96 -9.17 8.93
N ILE A 59 7.46 -8.33 9.84
CA ILE A 59 7.99 -8.19 11.21
C ILE A 59 7.87 -9.50 11.98
N VAL A 60 6.70 -10.14 11.98
CA VAL A 60 6.44 -11.37 12.74
C VAL A 60 7.24 -12.55 12.17
N CYS A 61 7.36 -12.65 10.83
CA CYS A 61 8.10 -13.74 10.20
C CYS A 61 9.61 -13.52 10.23
N GLY A 62 10.09 -12.28 10.39
CA GLY A 62 11.49 -11.91 10.23
C GLY A 62 12.02 -12.14 8.80
N ARG A 63 11.13 -12.20 7.82
CA ARG A 63 11.43 -12.47 6.41
C ARG A 63 10.81 -11.39 5.55
N LYS A 64 11.57 -10.93 4.56
CA LYS A 64 11.07 -9.92 3.63
C LYS A 64 9.81 -10.40 2.93
N THR A 65 8.82 -9.51 2.86
CA THR A 65 7.65 -9.70 2.00
C THR A 65 8.14 -9.80 0.56
N ILE A 66 7.94 -10.98 -0.03
CA ILE A 66 8.25 -11.23 -1.43
C ILE A 66 7.02 -10.88 -2.25
N ALA A 67 7.18 -9.92 -3.14
CA ALA A 67 6.27 -9.76 -4.25
C ALA A 67 6.47 -10.97 -5.18
N SER A 68 5.52 -11.90 -5.20
CA SER A 68 5.32 -12.65 -6.44
C SER A 68 4.97 -11.59 -7.48
N MET A 69 5.74 -11.50 -8.56
CA MET A 69 5.52 -10.58 -9.67
C MET A 69 4.06 -10.71 -10.08
N MET A 70 3.20 -9.84 -9.56
CA MET A 70 1.86 -9.69 -10.11
C MET A 70 2.13 -9.08 -11.47
N LEU A 71 1.98 -9.93 -12.49
CA LEU A 71 2.18 -9.62 -13.89
C LEU A 71 1.29 -8.42 -14.20
N ILE A 72 1.85 -7.21 -14.18
CA ILE A 72 1.21 -6.04 -14.75
C ILE A 72 1.88 -5.83 -16.10
N ALA A 73 1.32 -6.45 -17.12
CA ALA A 73 1.35 -5.95 -18.49
C ALA A 73 0.25 -6.66 -19.27
N HIS A 74 -0.86 -5.94 -19.45
CA HIS A 74 -1.53 -5.96 -20.73
C HIS A 74 -1.16 -4.65 -21.46
#